data_AF-A0A945EC82-F1
#
_entry.id   AF-A0A945EC82-F1
#
_cell.length_a   1.000
_cell.length_b   1.000
_cell.length_c   1.000
_cell.angle_alpha   90.00
_cell.angle_beta   90.00
_cell.angle_gamma   90.00
#
_symmetry.space_group_name_H-M   'P 1'
#
loop_
_entity.id
_entity.type
_entity.pdbx_description
1 polymer ?
#
loop_
_entity_poly.entity_id
_entity_poly.type
_entity_poly.pdbx_seq_one_letter_code
_entity_poly.pdbx_strand_id
1 'polypeptide(L)'
;MLKILEFISAKYAQAIIILFILFYLILGVGLHGDDYSSILSIQHGSLTDFISLNSDKFQIFGILNYYLIWWAYYVFGHEYQVAYDIIKIAIHAVSIYLVFIFFKDYFSKDRAILASVVFIMYPLHDTTMYWYMTLFYIITPAIILFAHSLLRNDRTMLAIFFLVLGSMWHYSSPPYIFGLSVIFLFEKNFKKAIIFVTPGVLYVAYYFWIKLHYVGVERRIDSDLSVLDFFKQMLIQPLSFLESAIGPSYWLKVFYAIESISLVSVIIVALISVFAFIKIGSFSKALNISKSLYIGLISVLILSFGMYALTGLYSHSAFNLGNRSTVYGSLFIAFLLVTFLPA
;
A
#
# COMPACT_ATOMS: atom_id res chain seq x y z
N MET A 1 -7.80 -38.33 -2.36
CA MET A 1 -8.43 -37.00 -2.47
C MET A 1 -8.97 -36.50 -1.13
N LEU A 2 -9.83 -37.25 -0.41
CA LEU A 2 -10.32 -36.85 0.93
C LEU A 2 -9.20 -36.61 1.97
N LYS A 3 -8.16 -37.44 2.01
CA LYS A 3 -7.02 -37.26 2.94
C LYS A 3 -6.11 -36.07 2.61
N ILE A 4 -6.08 -35.61 1.35
CA ILE A 4 -5.33 -34.39 0.95
C ILE A 4 -6.09 -33.14 1.42
N LEU A 5 -7.43 -33.18 1.38
CA LEU A 5 -8.31 -32.15 1.93
C LEU A 5 -8.30 -32.09 3.46
N GLU A 6 -8.12 -33.22 4.16
CA GLU A 6 -7.89 -33.24 5.62
C GLU A 6 -6.50 -32.70 6.01
N PHE A 7 -5.49 -32.87 5.14
CA PHE A 7 -4.12 -32.42 5.40
C PHE A 7 -3.92 -30.91 5.17
N ILE A 8 -4.77 -30.28 4.36
CA ILE A 8 -4.94 -28.82 4.37
C ILE A 8 -5.69 -28.47 5.66
N SER A 9 -4.95 -28.49 6.78
CA SER A 9 -5.51 -28.11 8.07
C SER A 9 -6.21 -26.75 7.97
N ALA A 10 -7.24 -26.52 8.80
CA ALA A 10 -7.92 -25.23 8.93
C ALA A 10 -6.94 -24.05 9.13
N LYS A 11 -5.70 -24.34 9.58
CA LYS A 11 -4.59 -23.39 9.74
C LYS A 11 -4.14 -22.72 8.43
N TYR A 12 -4.18 -23.44 7.29
CA TYR A 12 -3.70 -22.93 5.99
C TYR A 12 -4.81 -22.59 4.99
N ALA A 13 -6.04 -23.03 5.25
CA ALA A 13 -7.19 -22.80 4.39
C ALA A 13 -7.38 -21.30 4.06
N GLN A 14 -7.22 -20.41 5.04
CA GLN A 14 -7.34 -18.96 4.84
C GLN A 14 -6.31 -18.41 3.86
N ALA A 15 -5.05 -18.83 3.98
CA ALA A 15 -3.98 -18.38 3.08
C ALA A 15 -4.20 -18.89 1.65
N ILE A 16 -4.66 -20.13 1.48
CA ILE A 16 -4.96 -20.72 0.17
C ILE A 16 -6.13 -19.98 -0.49
N ILE A 17 -7.18 -19.65 0.26
CA ILE A 17 -8.33 -18.89 -0.27
C ILE A 17 -7.90 -17.50 -0.72
N ILE A 18 -7.12 -16.80 0.12
CA ILE A 18 -6.57 -15.47 -0.25
C ILE A 18 -5.75 -15.59 -1.54
N LEU A 19 -4.87 -16.60 -1.63
CA LEU A 19 -4.05 -16.79 -2.81
C LEU A 19 -4.90 -17.10 -4.05
N PHE A 20 -5.91 -17.96 -3.93
CA PHE A 20 -6.84 -18.26 -5.02
C PHE A 20 -7.61 -17.02 -5.50
N ILE A 21 -8.05 -16.17 -4.57
CA ILE A 21 -8.68 -14.88 -4.89
C ILE A 21 -7.70 -13.97 -5.64
N LEU A 22 -6.45 -13.87 -5.18
CA LEU A 22 -5.43 -13.06 -5.86
C LEU A 22 -5.14 -13.57 -7.26
N PHE A 23 -5.00 -14.88 -7.45
CA PHE A 23 -4.86 -15.49 -8.77
C PHE A 23 -6.05 -15.14 -9.67
N TYR A 24 -7.27 -15.29 -9.15
CA TYR A 24 -8.48 -14.98 -9.91
C TYR A 24 -8.55 -13.51 -10.34
N LEU A 25 -8.15 -12.58 -9.46
CA LEU A 25 -8.29 -11.14 -9.71
C LEU A 25 -7.17 -10.56 -10.58
N ILE A 26 -5.96 -11.13 -10.54
CA ILE A 26 -4.76 -10.50 -11.11
C ILE A 26 -4.25 -11.24 -12.35
N LEU A 27 -4.47 -12.55 -12.47
CA LEU A 27 -3.95 -13.31 -13.60
C LEU A 27 -4.65 -12.92 -14.90
N GLY A 28 -3.87 -12.52 -15.91
CA GLY A 28 -4.39 -12.09 -17.21
C GLY A 28 -4.72 -10.60 -17.28
N VAL A 29 -4.40 -9.83 -16.24
CA VAL A 29 -4.57 -8.37 -16.24
C VAL A 29 -3.47 -7.67 -17.04
N GLY A 30 -2.25 -8.22 -17.07
CA GLY A 30 -1.18 -7.75 -17.97
C GLY A 30 -0.53 -6.43 -17.52
N LEU A 31 -0.24 -5.52 -18.45
CA LEU A 31 0.48 -4.27 -18.16
C LEU A 31 -0.35 -3.04 -18.52
N HIS A 32 -0.11 -1.92 -17.83
CA HIS A 32 -0.77 -0.65 -18.10
C HIS A 32 0.10 0.29 -18.96
N GLY A 33 -0.48 1.33 -19.56
CA GLY A 33 0.18 2.20 -20.56
C GLY A 33 1.57 2.70 -20.15
N ASP A 34 1.71 3.22 -18.93
CA ASP A 34 3.00 3.72 -18.44
C ASP A 34 4.04 2.61 -18.24
N ASP A 35 3.62 1.36 -17.98
CA ASP A 35 4.54 0.22 -17.86
C ASP A 35 5.23 -0.05 -19.21
N TYR A 36 4.50 0.08 -20.33
CA TYR A 36 5.08 -0.06 -21.67
C TYR A 36 6.12 1.03 -21.95
N SER A 37 5.85 2.26 -21.51
CA SER A 37 6.81 3.37 -21.62
C SER A 37 8.08 3.09 -20.82
N SER A 38 7.96 2.56 -19.59
CA SER A 38 9.10 2.16 -18.77
C SER A 38 9.88 0.98 -19.37
N ILE A 39 9.21 0.01 -19.99
CA ILE A 39 9.88 -1.08 -20.70
C ILE A 39 10.70 -0.52 -21.87
N LEU A 40 10.13 0.36 -22.68
CA LEU A 40 10.84 0.97 -23.81
C LEU A 40 12.08 1.75 -23.37
N SER A 41 12.02 2.47 -22.24
CA SER A 41 13.20 3.20 -21.74
C SER A 41 14.27 2.28 -21.15
N ILE A 42 13.90 1.16 -20.53
CA ILE A 42 14.82 0.29 -19.79
C ILE A 42 15.38 -0.85 -20.64
N GLN A 43 14.56 -1.50 -21.46
CA GLN A 43 14.90 -2.73 -22.17
C GLN A 43 15.94 -2.52 -23.29
N HIS A 44 15.99 -1.32 -23.87
CA HIS A 44 16.98 -0.98 -24.90
C HIS A 44 18.36 -0.58 -24.33
N GLY A 45 18.46 -0.40 -23.00
CA GLY A 45 19.72 -0.09 -22.33
C GLY A 45 20.60 -1.32 -22.09
N SER A 46 21.90 -1.11 -21.93
CA SER A 46 22.80 -2.16 -21.44
C SER A 46 22.55 -2.46 -19.95
N LEU A 47 23.03 -3.60 -19.45
CA LEU A 47 22.98 -3.90 -18.00
C LEU A 47 23.69 -2.79 -17.18
N THR A 48 24.76 -2.23 -17.73
CA THR A 48 25.46 -1.10 -17.13
C THR A 48 24.59 0.15 -17.07
N ASP A 49 23.72 0.39 -18.06
CA ASP A 49 22.78 1.51 -18.05
C ASP A 49 21.65 1.33 -17.02
N PHE A 50 21.22 0.08 -16.82
CA PHE A 50 20.26 -0.26 -15.76
C PHE A 50 20.87 -0.03 -14.38
N ILE A 51 22.06 -0.58 -14.11
CA ILE A 51 22.74 -0.46 -12.80
C ILE A 51 23.15 0.99 -12.50
N SER A 52 23.40 1.83 -13.51
CA SER A 52 23.77 3.23 -13.31
C SER A 52 22.56 4.18 -13.22
N LEU A 53 21.33 3.67 -13.32
CA LEU A 53 20.10 4.48 -13.42
C LEU A 53 20.08 5.45 -14.62
N ASN A 54 20.91 5.19 -15.64
CA ASN A 54 20.99 6.06 -16.82
C ASN A 54 19.69 6.03 -17.64
N SER A 55 19.00 4.89 -17.66
CA SER A 55 17.75 4.70 -18.40
C SER A 55 16.52 5.33 -17.74
N ASP A 56 16.57 5.59 -16.43
CA ASP A 56 15.46 6.23 -15.70
C ASP A 56 15.95 6.97 -14.45
N LYS A 57 16.40 8.21 -14.67
CA LYS A 57 16.91 9.09 -13.60
C LYS A 57 15.85 9.43 -12.54
N PHE A 58 14.55 9.26 -12.83
CA PHE A 58 13.50 9.55 -11.85
C PHE A 58 13.53 8.59 -10.66
N GLN A 59 14.10 7.40 -10.86
CA GLN A 59 14.15 6.32 -9.87
C GLN A 59 15.17 6.56 -8.75
N ILE A 60 15.96 7.63 -8.86
CA ILE A 60 16.88 8.06 -7.79
C ILE A 60 16.14 8.32 -6.46
N PHE A 61 14.85 8.67 -6.49
CA PHE A 61 14.06 8.87 -5.26
C PHE A 61 13.54 7.56 -4.63
N GLY A 62 13.69 6.43 -5.31
CA GLY A 62 13.19 5.12 -4.90
C GLY A 62 14.13 4.00 -5.35
N ILE A 63 15.42 4.14 -5.06
CA ILE A 63 16.48 3.23 -5.53
C ILE A 63 16.17 1.77 -5.18
N LEU A 64 15.64 1.52 -3.98
CA LEU A 64 15.27 0.17 -3.58
C LEU A 64 14.11 -0.38 -4.41
N ASN A 65 13.08 0.43 -4.67
CA ASN A 65 11.99 0.04 -5.55
C ASN A 65 12.47 -0.29 -6.95
N TYR A 66 13.41 0.50 -7.49
CA TYR A 66 13.99 0.25 -8.80
C TYR A 66 14.66 -1.12 -8.89
N TYR A 67 15.60 -1.42 -7.98
CA TYR A 67 16.33 -2.68 -8.06
C TYR A 67 15.51 -3.91 -7.64
N LEU A 68 14.49 -3.75 -6.79
CA LEU A 68 13.70 -4.87 -6.28
C LEU A 68 12.43 -5.16 -7.10
N ILE A 69 11.89 -4.18 -7.80
CA ILE A 69 10.65 -4.31 -8.58
C ILE A 69 10.87 -4.05 -10.07
N TRP A 70 11.62 -3.00 -10.42
CA TRP A 70 11.74 -2.56 -11.83
C TRP A 70 12.71 -3.40 -12.65
N TRP A 71 13.51 -4.26 -12.03
CA TRP A 71 14.31 -5.27 -12.75
C TRP A 71 13.45 -6.13 -13.69
N ALA A 72 12.18 -6.34 -13.35
CA ALA A 72 11.25 -7.09 -14.17
C ALA A 72 11.08 -6.46 -15.56
N TYR A 73 11.07 -5.12 -15.66
CA TYR A 73 11.01 -4.43 -16.95
C TYR A 73 12.23 -4.71 -17.83
N TYR A 74 13.41 -4.76 -17.21
CA TYR A 74 14.66 -5.08 -17.91
C TYR A 74 14.68 -6.54 -18.38
N VAL A 75 14.26 -7.48 -17.54
CA VAL A 75 14.39 -8.93 -17.80
C VAL A 75 13.27 -9.48 -18.70
N PHE A 76 12.03 -9.05 -18.48
CA PHE A 76 10.86 -9.63 -19.15
C PHE A 76 10.38 -8.82 -20.36
N GLY A 77 10.62 -7.51 -20.38
CA GLY A 77 10.14 -6.67 -21.48
C GLY A 77 8.64 -6.81 -21.75
N HIS A 78 8.23 -6.73 -23.02
CA HIS A 78 6.83 -6.81 -23.44
C HIS A 78 6.27 -8.25 -23.54
N GLU A 79 7.14 -9.25 -23.66
CA GLU A 79 6.74 -10.59 -24.09
C GLU A 79 6.18 -11.46 -22.95
N TYR A 80 6.63 -11.25 -21.71
CA TYR A 80 6.28 -12.12 -20.58
C TYR A 80 5.28 -11.48 -19.61
N GLN A 81 4.10 -11.07 -20.11
CA GLN A 81 3.05 -10.44 -19.28
C GLN A 81 2.65 -11.28 -18.05
N VAL A 82 2.61 -12.60 -18.19
CA VAL A 82 2.29 -13.54 -17.10
C VAL A 82 3.29 -13.42 -15.93
N ALA A 83 4.56 -13.13 -16.21
CA ALA A 83 5.57 -12.96 -15.16
C ALA A 83 5.26 -11.74 -14.28
N TYR A 84 4.80 -10.63 -14.87
CA TYR A 84 4.37 -9.45 -14.13
C TYR A 84 3.17 -9.75 -13.25
N ASP A 85 2.17 -10.47 -13.77
CA ASP A 85 0.99 -10.86 -12.99
C ASP A 85 1.37 -11.75 -11.79
N ILE A 86 2.28 -12.71 -11.97
CA ILE A 86 2.81 -13.54 -10.87
C ILE A 86 3.49 -12.68 -9.80
N ILE A 87 4.30 -11.70 -10.21
CA ILE A 87 4.97 -10.79 -9.26
C ILE A 87 3.94 -9.94 -8.51
N LYS A 88 2.93 -9.39 -9.19
CA LYS A 88 1.84 -8.65 -8.54
C LYS A 88 1.14 -9.53 -7.51
N ILE A 89 0.77 -10.77 -7.85
CA ILE A 89 0.14 -11.72 -6.93
C ILE A 89 1.04 -11.96 -5.70
N ALA A 90 2.33 -12.20 -5.91
CA ALA A 90 3.28 -12.41 -4.83
C ALA A 90 3.38 -11.18 -3.91
N ILE A 91 3.45 -9.97 -4.48
CA ILE A 91 3.53 -8.73 -3.72
C ILE A 91 2.25 -8.47 -2.92
N HIS A 92 1.06 -8.72 -3.48
CA HIS A 92 -0.19 -8.60 -2.73
C HIS A 92 -0.24 -9.62 -1.58
N ALA A 93 0.12 -10.87 -1.83
CA ALA A 93 0.14 -11.91 -0.81
C ALA A 93 1.11 -11.58 0.34
N VAL A 94 2.33 -11.15 0.01
CA VAL A 94 3.32 -10.70 1.00
C VAL A 94 2.79 -9.48 1.75
N SER A 95 2.24 -8.48 1.06
CA SER A 95 1.72 -7.26 1.68
C SER A 95 0.58 -7.57 2.66
N ILE A 96 -0.35 -8.45 2.29
CA ILE A 96 -1.42 -8.93 3.19
C ILE A 96 -0.82 -9.58 4.43
N TYR A 97 0.15 -10.46 4.27
CA TYR A 97 0.79 -11.13 5.40
C TYR A 97 1.51 -10.15 6.35
N LEU A 98 2.28 -9.22 5.81
CA LEU A 98 3.02 -8.21 6.58
C LEU A 98 2.06 -7.30 7.36
N VAL A 99 0.99 -6.84 6.72
CA VAL A 99 -0.05 -6.02 7.35
C VAL A 99 -0.85 -6.81 8.39
N PHE A 100 -1.12 -8.10 8.14
CA PHE A 100 -1.75 -8.99 9.11
C PHE A 100 -0.93 -9.07 10.40
N ILE A 101 0.40 -9.21 10.30
CA ILE A 101 1.28 -9.24 11.48
C ILE A 101 1.15 -7.95 12.30
N PHE A 102 1.09 -6.79 11.65
CA PHE A 102 0.84 -5.51 12.33
C PHE A 102 -0.52 -5.45 13.02
N PHE A 103 -1.60 -5.77 12.32
CA PHE A 103 -2.93 -5.67 12.92
C PHE A 103 -3.16 -6.67 14.04
N LYS A 104 -2.44 -7.79 14.06
CA LYS A 104 -2.48 -8.77 15.15
C LYS A 104 -1.98 -8.20 16.49
N ASP A 105 -1.22 -7.10 16.48
CA ASP A 105 -0.83 -6.41 17.72
C ASP A 105 -2.01 -5.64 18.36
N TYR A 106 -3.12 -5.44 17.63
CA TYR A 106 -4.25 -4.60 18.04
C TYR A 106 -5.62 -5.29 17.95
N PHE A 107 -5.76 -6.30 17.11
CA PHE A 107 -7.01 -7.01 16.86
C PHE A 107 -6.87 -8.52 17.08
N SER A 108 -8.01 -9.19 17.26
CA SER A 108 -8.10 -10.64 17.18
C SER A 108 -7.68 -11.14 15.80
N LYS A 109 -7.25 -12.40 15.69
CA LYS A 109 -6.67 -12.96 14.47
C LYS A 109 -7.57 -12.80 13.24
N ASP A 110 -8.85 -13.10 13.37
CA ASP A 110 -9.87 -12.99 12.33
C ASP A 110 -10.05 -11.55 11.85
N ARG A 111 -10.15 -10.60 12.78
CA ARG A 111 -10.24 -9.16 12.48
C ARG A 111 -8.95 -8.62 11.85
N ALA A 112 -7.78 -9.06 12.33
CA ALA A 112 -6.50 -8.68 11.76
C ALA A 112 -6.34 -9.16 10.31
N ILE A 113 -6.78 -10.40 9.99
CA ILE A 113 -6.80 -10.90 8.62
C ILE A 113 -7.73 -10.04 7.77
N LEU A 114 -8.95 -9.78 8.24
CA LEU A 114 -9.91 -8.95 7.52
C LEU A 114 -9.34 -7.55 7.24
N ALA A 115 -8.76 -6.90 8.24
CA ALA A 115 -8.17 -5.56 8.11
C ALA A 115 -7.04 -5.55 7.07
N SER A 116 -6.19 -6.59 7.07
CA SER A 116 -5.11 -6.71 6.10
C SER A 116 -5.59 -6.92 4.67
N VAL A 117 -6.61 -7.77 4.47
CA VAL A 117 -7.20 -8.02 3.15
C VAL A 117 -7.92 -6.76 2.65
N VAL A 118 -8.75 -6.15 3.49
CA VAL A 118 -9.50 -4.93 3.14
C VAL A 118 -8.55 -3.78 2.81
N PHE A 119 -7.48 -3.59 3.57
CA PHE A 119 -6.52 -2.53 3.28
C PHE A 119 -5.79 -2.76 1.95
N ILE A 120 -5.21 -3.95 1.74
CA ILE A 120 -4.40 -4.20 0.53
C ILE A 120 -5.28 -4.25 -0.72
N MET A 121 -6.46 -4.87 -0.64
CA MET A 121 -7.38 -5.07 -1.75
C MET A 121 -8.49 -4.01 -1.81
N TYR A 122 -8.30 -2.86 -1.15
CA TYR A 122 -9.33 -1.83 -1.10
C TYR A 122 -9.68 -1.37 -2.54
N PRO A 123 -10.95 -1.11 -2.90
CA PRO A 123 -11.32 -0.71 -4.27
C PRO A 123 -10.64 0.58 -4.76
N LEU A 124 -10.21 1.44 -3.83
CA LEU A 124 -9.39 2.62 -4.15
C LEU A 124 -7.92 2.28 -4.42
N HIS A 125 -7.53 1.01 -4.43
CA HIS A 125 -6.20 0.55 -4.83
C HIS A 125 -6.24 -0.31 -6.10
N ASP A 126 -7.31 -0.25 -6.90
CA ASP A 126 -7.41 -1.06 -8.13
C ASP A 126 -6.20 -0.91 -9.06
N THR A 127 -5.58 0.28 -9.10
CA THR A 127 -4.32 0.55 -9.80
C THR A 127 -3.23 -0.46 -9.45
N THR A 128 -3.10 -0.88 -8.19
CA THR A 128 -2.03 -1.82 -7.79
C THR A 128 -2.25 -3.21 -8.37
N MET A 129 -3.48 -3.56 -8.76
CA MET A 129 -3.81 -4.86 -9.36
C MET A 129 -3.50 -4.89 -10.86
N TYR A 130 -3.70 -3.79 -11.58
CA TYR A 130 -3.48 -3.75 -13.04
C TYR A 130 -2.20 -3.05 -13.49
N TRP A 131 -1.66 -2.13 -12.69
CA TRP A 131 -0.55 -1.27 -13.07
C TRP A 131 0.72 -1.63 -12.29
N TYR A 132 1.69 -2.28 -12.96
CA TYR A 132 2.83 -2.90 -12.28
C TYR A 132 3.69 -1.90 -11.51
N MET A 133 4.02 -0.73 -12.08
CA MET A 133 4.85 0.24 -11.36
C MET A 133 4.18 0.79 -10.10
N THR A 134 2.87 0.65 -9.91
CA THR A 134 2.15 1.16 -8.72
C THR A 134 2.20 0.22 -7.53
N LEU A 135 2.82 -0.96 -7.67
CA LEU A 135 2.95 -1.93 -6.58
C LEU A 135 3.59 -1.36 -5.31
N PHE A 136 4.46 -0.34 -5.43
CA PHE A 136 5.05 0.34 -4.28
C PHE A 136 4.01 0.96 -3.34
N TYR A 137 2.81 1.32 -3.81
CA TYR A 137 1.76 1.90 -2.96
C TYR A 137 1.28 0.92 -1.90
N ILE A 138 1.36 -0.39 -2.13
CA ILE A 138 0.96 -1.40 -1.13
C ILE A 138 2.15 -2.00 -0.37
N ILE A 139 3.27 -2.27 -1.05
CA ILE A 139 4.42 -2.93 -0.39
C ILE A 139 5.15 -1.96 0.55
N THR A 140 5.25 -0.68 0.20
CA THR A 140 5.88 0.34 1.07
C THR A 140 5.18 0.43 2.43
N PRO A 141 3.86 0.70 2.52
CA PRO A 141 3.18 0.69 3.81
C PRO A 141 3.22 -0.68 4.49
N ALA A 142 3.10 -1.79 3.75
CA ALA A 142 3.13 -3.11 4.35
C ALA A 142 4.45 -3.39 5.09
N ILE A 143 5.59 -3.03 4.48
CA ILE A 143 6.92 -3.14 5.10
C ILE A 143 7.02 -2.24 6.35
N ILE A 144 6.54 -0.99 6.27
CA ILE A 144 6.61 -0.04 7.40
C ILE A 144 5.73 -0.48 8.57
N LEU A 145 4.51 -0.95 8.29
CA LEU A 145 3.59 -1.51 9.29
C LEU A 145 4.20 -2.75 9.95
N PHE A 146 4.82 -3.64 9.17
CA PHE A 146 5.53 -4.79 9.71
C PHE A 146 6.73 -4.40 10.57
N ALA A 147 7.53 -3.42 10.14
CA ALA A 147 8.63 -2.90 10.93
C ALA A 147 8.13 -2.31 12.27
N HIS A 148 6.98 -1.64 12.26
CA HIS A 148 6.35 -1.14 13.48
C HIS A 148 6.01 -2.29 14.44
N SER A 149 5.42 -3.36 13.93
CA SER A 149 5.10 -4.56 14.73
C SER A 149 6.35 -5.22 15.31
N LEU A 150 7.41 -5.36 14.50
CA LEU A 150 8.69 -5.90 14.96
C LEU A 150 9.28 -5.07 16.09
N LEU A 151 9.25 -3.74 15.98
CA LEU A 151 9.77 -2.83 17.00
C LEU A 151 8.93 -2.87 18.27
N ARG A 152 7.59 -2.91 18.14
CA ARG A 152 6.67 -3.10 19.26
C ARG A 152 7.01 -4.37 20.04
N ASN A 153 7.30 -5.46 19.34
CA ASN A 153 7.66 -6.76 19.89
C ASN A 153 9.18 -6.94 20.15
N ASP A 154 9.91 -5.83 20.36
CA ASP A 154 11.33 -5.78 20.76
C ASP A 154 12.34 -6.42 19.80
N ARG A 155 11.93 -6.77 18.57
CA ARG A 155 12.82 -7.25 17.50
C ARG A 155 13.49 -6.09 16.78
N THR A 156 14.23 -5.29 17.53
CA THR A 156 14.74 -3.97 17.12
C THR A 156 15.61 -4.01 15.86
N MET A 157 16.55 -4.95 15.75
CA MET A 157 17.45 -5.02 14.59
C MET A 157 16.70 -5.34 13.29
N LEU A 158 15.76 -6.30 13.35
CA LEU A 158 14.92 -6.63 12.21
C LEU A 158 13.99 -5.45 11.87
N ALA A 159 13.45 -4.77 12.88
CA ALA A 159 12.63 -3.59 12.67
C ALA A 159 13.40 -2.49 11.94
N ILE A 160 14.63 -2.17 12.37
CA ILE A 160 15.49 -1.17 11.72
C ILE A 160 15.75 -1.56 10.26
N PHE A 161 16.09 -2.82 9.99
CA PHE A 161 16.31 -3.30 8.64
C PHE A 161 15.10 -3.06 7.73
N PHE A 162 13.91 -3.55 8.12
CA PHE A 162 12.70 -3.36 7.33
C PHE A 162 12.26 -1.90 7.27
N LEU A 163 12.50 -1.12 8.31
CA LEU A 163 12.18 0.30 8.32
C LEU A 163 13.06 1.08 7.34
N VAL A 164 14.36 0.80 7.26
CA VAL A 164 15.23 1.39 6.23
C VAL A 164 14.74 0.99 4.84
N LEU A 165 14.42 -0.29 4.62
CA LEU A 165 13.88 -0.76 3.36
C LEU A 165 12.59 -0.03 2.96
N GLY A 166 11.62 0.06 3.88
CA GLY A 166 10.35 0.75 3.63
C GLY A 166 10.50 2.27 3.48
N SER A 167 11.42 2.89 4.22
CA SER A 167 11.65 4.34 4.14
C SER A 167 12.25 4.75 2.81
N MET A 168 13.26 4.01 2.35
CA MET A 168 14.01 4.30 1.13
C MET A 168 13.35 3.69 -0.12
N TRP A 169 12.21 3.00 0.04
CA TRP A 169 11.49 2.40 -1.08
C TRP A 169 10.97 3.47 -2.03
N HIS A 170 10.27 4.46 -1.49
CA HIS A 170 9.57 5.46 -2.30
C HIS A 170 9.12 6.67 -1.47
N TYR A 171 8.81 7.79 -2.13
CA TYR A 171 8.37 9.03 -1.48
C TYR A 171 7.02 8.90 -0.77
N SER A 172 6.33 7.76 -0.92
CA SER A 172 5.10 7.47 -0.19
C SER A 172 5.33 7.07 1.27
N SER A 173 6.57 6.80 1.68
CA SER A 173 6.92 6.37 3.03
C SER A 173 6.74 7.41 4.16
N PRO A 174 6.98 8.72 3.99
CA PRO A 174 7.06 9.65 5.12
C PRO A 174 5.78 9.77 5.95
N PRO A 175 4.56 9.89 5.38
CA PRO A 175 3.34 9.95 6.18
C PRO A 175 3.15 8.72 7.07
N TYR A 176 3.50 7.53 6.59
CA TYR A 176 3.43 6.30 7.39
C TYR A 176 4.44 6.32 8.54
N ILE A 177 5.70 6.68 8.28
CA ILE A 177 6.76 6.67 9.29
C ILE A 177 6.44 7.68 10.40
N PHE A 178 6.17 8.92 10.02
CA PHE A 178 5.89 9.99 10.97
C PHE A 178 4.56 9.76 11.70
N GLY A 179 3.51 9.33 11.00
CA GLY A 179 2.21 9.07 11.61
C GLY A 179 2.22 7.87 12.56
N LEU A 180 2.85 6.75 12.18
CA LEU A 180 2.95 5.58 13.06
C LEU A 180 3.92 5.81 14.23
N SER A 181 4.91 6.70 14.11
CA SER A 181 5.75 7.12 15.24
C SER A 181 4.92 7.71 16.38
N VAL A 182 3.78 8.36 16.07
CA VAL A 182 2.86 8.94 17.06
C VAL A 182 2.28 7.85 17.97
N ILE A 183 2.14 6.62 17.51
CA ILE A 183 1.69 5.50 18.34
C ILE A 183 2.65 5.32 19.53
N PHE A 184 3.95 5.23 19.26
CA PHE A 184 4.97 5.09 20.31
C PHE A 184 5.05 6.33 21.21
N LEU A 185 4.88 7.54 20.66
CA LEU A 185 4.83 8.77 21.45
C LEU A 185 3.62 8.78 22.40
N PHE A 186 2.45 8.41 21.90
CA PHE A 186 1.21 8.34 22.69
C PHE A 186 1.33 7.29 23.82
N GLU A 187 2.03 6.20 23.55
CA GLU A 187 2.35 5.14 24.52
C GLU A 187 3.55 5.48 25.43
N LYS A 188 4.11 6.69 25.32
CA LYS A 188 5.26 7.18 26.08
C LYS A 188 6.55 6.35 25.87
N ASN A 189 6.65 5.62 24.77
CA ASN A 189 7.83 4.83 24.40
C ASN A 189 8.75 5.62 23.45
N PHE A 190 9.37 6.67 23.99
CA PHE A 190 10.18 7.62 23.20
C PHE A 190 11.38 6.96 22.49
N LYS A 191 12.00 5.94 23.11
CA LYS A 191 13.12 5.21 22.47
C LYS A 191 12.66 4.54 21.18
N LYS A 192 11.52 3.83 21.21
CA LYS A 192 10.96 3.21 20.00
C LYS A 192 10.52 4.28 18.99
N ALA A 193 9.93 5.38 19.43
CA ALA A 193 9.57 6.49 18.54
C ALA A 193 10.79 7.06 17.79
N ILE A 194 11.91 7.30 18.48
CA ILE A 194 13.15 7.80 17.87
C ILE A 194 13.69 6.79 16.85
N ILE A 195 13.80 5.52 17.24
CA ILE A 195 14.27 4.45 16.32
C ILE A 195 13.37 4.39 15.08
N PHE A 196 12.05 4.51 15.26
CA PHE A 196 11.09 4.41 14.17
C PHE A 196 11.12 5.62 13.23
N VAL A 197 11.36 6.83 13.75
CA VAL A 197 11.32 8.05 12.94
C VAL A 197 12.62 8.30 12.18
N THR A 198 13.77 7.85 12.70
CA THR A 198 15.09 8.17 12.16
C THR A 198 15.24 7.84 10.67
N PRO A 199 14.91 6.64 10.17
CA PRO A 199 15.04 6.34 8.74
C PRO A 199 14.17 7.22 7.83
N GLY A 200 12.99 7.65 8.31
CA GLY A 200 12.13 8.59 7.60
C GLY A 200 12.73 9.99 7.50
N VAL A 201 13.33 10.49 8.59
CA VAL A 201 14.05 11.77 8.59
C VAL A 201 15.23 11.73 7.60
N LEU A 202 15.99 10.63 7.61
CA LEU A 202 17.10 10.43 6.69
C LEU A 202 16.63 10.40 5.22
N TYR A 203 15.51 9.73 4.94
CA TYR A 203 14.93 9.70 3.59
C TYR A 203 14.48 11.10 3.14
N VAL A 204 13.84 11.87 4.01
CA VAL A 204 13.43 13.25 3.69
C VAL A 204 14.65 14.13 3.41
N ALA A 205 15.70 14.03 4.24
CA ALA A 205 16.95 14.75 4.01
C ALA A 205 17.59 14.35 2.67
N TYR A 206 17.62 13.04 2.37
CA TYR A 206 18.07 12.50 1.09
C TYR A 206 17.25 13.06 -0.09
N TYR A 207 15.93 13.03 0.01
CA TYR A 207 15.03 13.54 -1.03
C TYR A 207 15.32 15.01 -1.36
N PHE A 208 15.40 15.87 -0.34
CA PHE A 208 15.71 17.29 -0.56
C PHE A 208 17.14 17.52 -1.05
N TRP A 209 18.11 16.74 -0.54
CA TRP A 209 19.49 16.81 -1.03
C TRP A 209 19.57 16.54 -2.54
N ILE A 210 18.93 15.47 -3.02
CA ILE A 210 18.87 15.14 -4.44
C ILE A 210 18.18 16.26 -5.23
N LYS A 211 17.05 16.79 -4.75
CA LYS A 211 16.33 17.88 -5.44
C LYS A 211 17.16 19.15 -5.61
N LEU A 212 18.02 19.47 -4.65
CA LEU A 212 18.84 20.68 -4.66
C LEU A 212 20.10 20.53 -5.52
N HIS A 213 20.69 19.33 -5.60
CA HIS A 213 22.01 19.13 -6.20
C HIS A 213 22.00 18.38 -7.54
N TYR A 214 20.93 17.65 -7.87
CA TYR A 214 20.85 16.91 -9.13
C TYR A 214 20.01 17.68 -10.17
N VAL A 215 20.60 17.91 -11.34
CA VAL A 215 19.91 18.54 -12.47
C VAL A 215 19.05 17.51 -13.22
N GLY A 216 17.84 17.90 -13.61
CA GLY A 216 16.97 17.08 -14.44
C GLY A 216 16.12 16.04 -13.69
N VAL A 217 16.15 16.05 -12.35
CA VAL A 217 15.18 15.28 -11.55
C VAL A 217 13.83 16.01 -11.50
N GLU A 218 12.73 15.25 -11.59
CA GLU A 218 11.35 15.78 -11.50
C GLU A 218 11.20 16.73 -10.30
N ARG A 219 10.41 17.80 -10.39
CA ARG A 219 10.05 18.62 -9.22
C ARG A 219 8.56 18.41 -8.93
N ARG A 220 8.27 17.68 -7.85
CA ARG A 220 6.89 17.39 -7.42
C ARG A 220 6.35 18.38 -6.41
N ILE A 221 7.23 19.09 -5.72
CA ILE A 221 6.87 20.20 -4.85
C ILE A 221 6.78 21.42 -5.75
N ASP A 222 5.65 22.11 -5.70
CA ASP A 222 5.41 23.30 -6.48
C ASP A 222 6.31 24.44 -5.97
N SER A 223 7.17 24.96 -6.86
CA SER A 223 8.13 26.01 -6.52
C SER A 223 7.47 27.38 -6.33
N ASP A 224 6.28 27.56 -6.90
CA ASP A 224 5.53 28.81 -6.86
C ASP A 224 4.44 28.78 -5.77
N LEU A 225 4.42 27.72 -4.96
CA LEU A 225 3.44 27.52 -3.89
C LEU A 225 3.62 28.54 -2.78
N SER A 226 2.72 29.51 -2.70
CA SER A 226 2.66 30.43 -1.57
C SER A 226 2.19 29.73 -0.30
N VAL A 227 2.55 30.28 0.87
CA VAL A 227 2.07 29.79 2.17
C VAL A 227 0.54 29.77 2.23
N LEU A 228 -0.11 30.78 1.67
CA LEU A 228 -1.57 30.86 1.61
C LEU A 228 -2.16 29.74 0.74
N ASP A 229 -1.55 29.45 -0.40
CA ASP A 229 -2.03 28.41 -1.31
C ASP A 229 -1.79 27.01 -0.74
N PHE A 230 -0.70 26.81 0.00
CA PHE A 230 -0.51 25.58 0.79
C PHE A 230 -1.66 25.36 1.78
N PHE A 231 -2.06 26.37 2.55
CA PHE A 231 -3.18 26.23 3.49
C PHE A 231 -4.52 25.99 2.79
N LYS A 232 -4.78 26.66 1.65
CA LYS A 232 -5.96 26.35 0.82
C LYS A 232 -5.96 24.91 0.37
N GLN A 233 -4.83 24.41 -0.12
CA GLN A 233 -4.72 23.01 -0.56
C GLN A 233 -4.90 22.05 0.61
N MET A 234 -4.32 22.34 1.78
CA MET A 234 -4.50 21.54 2.98
C MET A 234 -5.98 21.40 3.38
N LEU A 235 -6.80 22.42 3.15
CA LEU A 235 -8.25 22.36 3.36
C LEU A 235 -8.98 21.56 2.27
N ILE A 236 -8.50 21.58 1.03
CA ILE A 236 -9.07 20.82 -0.09
C ILE A 236 -8.79 19.32 0.04
N GLN A 237 -7.66 18.92 0.60
CA GLN A 237 -7.28 17.49 0.69
C GLN A 237 -8.33 16.64 1.43
N PRO A 238 -8.81 16.98 2.64
CA PRO A 238 -9.88 16.24 3.29
C PRO A 238 -11.17 16.17 2.47
N LEU A 239 -11.56 17.27 1.80
CA LEU A 239 -12.78 17.32 1.00
C LEU A 239 -12.70 16.40 -0.22
N SER A 240 -11.59 16.48 -0.97
CA SER A 240 -11.36 15.60 -2.11
C SER A 240 -11.23 14.13 -1.69
N PHE A 241 -10.62 13.86 -0.52
CA PHE A 241 -10.55 12.51 0.02
C PHE A 241 -11.93 11.95 0.37
N LEU A 242 -12.78 12.72 1.05
CA LEU A 242 -14.15 12.30 1.37
C LEU A 242 -14.98 12.04 0.10
N GLU A 243 -14.87 12.92 -0.88
CA GLU A 243 -15.52 12.75 -2.19
C GLU A 243 -15.07 11.44 -2.87
N SER A 244 -13.77 11.16 -2.84
CA SER A 244 -13.19 9.95 -3.44
C SER A 244 -13.50 8.67 -2.66
N ALA A 245 -13.62 8.76 -1.33
CA ALA A 245 -13.74 7.60 -0.46
C ALA A 245 -15.19 7.14 -0.21
N ILE A 246 -16.12 8.09 -0.15
CA ILE A 246 -17.54 7.83 0.14
C ILE A 246 -18.51 8.71 -0.66
N GLY A 247 -18.00 9.65 -1.44
CA GLY A 247 -18.80 10.57 -2.24
C GLY A 247 -19.26 9.99 -3.58
N PRO A 248 -19.80 10.84 -4.48
CA PRO A 248 -20.36 10.41 -5.74
C PRO A 248 -19.37 9.63 -6.62
N SER A 249 -18.09 10.04 -6.69
CA SER A 249 -17.09 9.31 -7.47
C SER A 249 -16.85 7.89 -6.96
N TYR A 250 -16.88 7.67 -5.64
CA TYR A 250 -16.79 6.33 -5.06
C TYR A 250 -17.95 5.45 -5.53
N TRP A 251 -19.18 5.94 -5.42
CA TRP A 251 -20.37 5.18 -5.81
C TRP A 251 -20.45 4.93 -7.31
N LEU A 252 -20.01 5.90 -8.12
CA LEU A 252 -19.87 5.71 -9.56
C LEU A 252 -18.87 4.58 -9.87
N LYS A 253 -17.76 4.52 -9.12
CA LYS A 253 -16.78 3.43 -9.26
C LYS A 253 -17.38 2.08 -8.87
N VAL A 254 -18.13 2.02 -7.78
CA VAL A 254 -18.85 0.81 -7.36
C VAL A 254 -19.87 0.39 -8.42
N PHE A 255 -20.60 1.34 -9.01
CA PHE A 255 -21.57 1.08 -10.07
C PHE A 255 -20.90 0.42 -11.29
N TYR A 256 -19.83 1.03 -11.83
CA TYR A 256 -19.09 0.44 -12.96
C TYR A 256 -18.44 -0.90 -12.59
N ALA A 257 -17.96 -1.04 -11.35
CA ALA A 257 -17.44 -2.32 -10.87
C ALA A 257 -18.54 -3.40 -10.93
N ILE A 258 -19.75 -3.12 -10.44
CA ILE A 258 -20.89 -4.05 -10.50
C ILE A 258 -21.26 -4.40 -11.94
N GLU A 259 -21.33 -3.43 -12.85
CA GLU A 259 -21.63 -3.67 -14.26
C GLU A 259 -20.59 -4.58 -14.95
N SER A 260 -19.33 -4.54 -14.49
CA SER A 260 -18.25 -5.37 -15.03
C SER A 260 -18.21 -6.80 -14.47
N ILE A 261 -19.03 -7.14 -13.47
CA ILE A 261 -19.03 -8.46 -12.83
C ILE A 261 -19.67 -9.49 -13.78
N SER A 262 -18.89 -10.48 -14.20
CA SER A 262 -19.39 -11.63 -14.95
C SER A 262 -20.21 -12.59 -14.06
N LEU A 263 -21.11 -13.38 -14.66
CA LEU A 263 -21.83 -14.44 -13.94
C LEU A 263 -20.87 -15.43 -13.24
N VAL A 264 -19.72 -15.71 -13.84
CA VAL A 264 -18.68 -16.57 -13.25
C VAL A 264 -18.13 -15.94 -11.97
N SER A 265 -17.84 -14.64 -11.98
CA SER A 265 -17.42 -13.90 -10.77
C SER A 265 -18.46 -14.00 -9.66
N VAL A 266 -19.76 -13.87 -9.98
CA VAL A 266 -20.85 -14.00 -8.99
C VAL A 266 -20.84 -15.38 -8.36
N ILE A 267 -20.73 -16.45 -9.16
CA ILE A 267 -20.71 -17.83 -8.67
C ILE A 267 -19.49 -18.04 -7.76
N ILE A 268 -18.32 -17.57 -8.15
CA ILE A 268 -17.09 -17.69 -7.36
C ILE A 268 -17.24 -16.96 -6.02
N VAL A 269 -17.71 -15.71 -6.03
CA VAL A 269 -17.92 -14.91 -4.81
C VAL A 269 -18.96 -15.57 -3.90
N ALA A 270 -20.06 -16.10 -4.45
CA ALA A 270 -21.07 -16.80 -3.67
C ALA A 270 -20.50 -18.06 -3.01
N LEU A 271 -19.75 -18.88 -3.74
CA LEU A 271 -19.10 -20.08 -3.20
C LEU A 271 -18.09 -19.75 -2.11
N ILE A 272 -17.24 -18.74 -2.33
CA ILE A 272 -16.27 -18.26 -1.33
C ILE A 272 -16.99 -17.74 -0.09
N SER A 273 -18.04 -16.94 -0.26
CA SER A 273 -18.79 -16.35 0.86
C SER A 273 -19.49 -17.43 1.68
N VAL A 274 -20.12 -18.41 1.04
CA VAL A 274 -20.76 -19.55 1.72
C VAL A 274 -19.71 -20.38 2.46
N PHE A 275 -18.60 -20.72 1.81
CA PHE A 275 -17.52 -21.48 2.45
C PHE A 275 -16.94 -20.73 3.66
N ALA A 276 -16.68 -19.43 3.50
CA ALA A 276 -16.16 -18.57 4.56
C ALA A 276 -17.15 -18.49 5.73
N PHE A 277 -18.45 -18.28 5.44
CA PHE A 277 -19.49 -18.21 6.47
C PHE A 277 -19.61 -19.51 7.26
N ILE A 278 -19.59 -20.67 6.57
CA ILE A 278 -19.64 -21.99 7.21
C ILE A 278 -18.41 -22.26 8.08
N LYS A 279 -17.21 -21.80 7.68
CA LYS A 279 -15.95 -22.10 8.37
C LYS A 279 -15.55 -21.10 9.45
N ILE A 280 -15.89 -19.83 9.31
CA ILE A 280 -15.48 -18.77 10.23
C ILE A 280 -16.49 -18.65 11.38
N GLY A 281 -17.78 -18.87 11.14
CA GLY A 281 -18.82 -18.59 12.12
C GLY A 281 -18.99 -17.08 12.33
N SER A 282 -19.17 -16.66 13.59
CA SER A 282 -19.23 -15.25 14.00
C SER A 282 -17.82 -14.68 14.18
N PHE A 283 -17.64 -13.38 13.91
CA PHE A 283 -16.37 -12.71 14.20
C PHE A 283 -16.15 -12.66 15.72
N SER A 284 -14.89 -12.65 16.14
CA SER A 284 -14.54 -12.36 17.52
C SER A 284 -15.15 -11.02 17.92
N LYS A 285 -15.59 -10.89 19.17
CA LYS A 285 -16.11 -9.62 19.70
C LYS A 285 -15.13 -8.48 19.42
N ALA A 286 -15.68 -7.34 18.99
CA ALA A 286 -14.90 -6.13 18.83
C ALA A 286 -14.23 -5.79 20.17
N LEU A 287 -12.90 -5.76 20.19
CA LEU A 287 -12.13 -5.25 21.31
C LEU A 287 -12.34 -3.73 21.42
N ASN A 288 -12.07 -3.19 22.61
CA ASN A 288 -11.98 -1.74 22.79
C ASN A 288 -10.97 -1.15 21.80
N ILE A 289 -11.38 -0.07 21.13
CA ILE A 289 -10.57 0.64 20.14
C ILE A 289 -9.22 1.04 20.74
N SER A 290 -8.11 0.59 20.13
CA SER A 290 -6.78 1.06 20.52
C SER A 290 -6.64 2.54 20.23
N LYS A 291 -6.66 3.37 21.28
CA LYS A 291 -6.54 4.84 21.17
C LYS A 291 -5.23 5.25 20.51
N SER A 292 -4.12 4.55 20.82
CA SER A 292 -2.82 4.83 20.23
C SER A 292 -2.83 4.57 18.72
N LEU A 293 -3.39 3.44 18.28
CA LEU A 293 -3.55 3.12 16.86
C LEU A 293 -4.45 4.14 16.16
N TYR A 294 -5.61 4.47 16.75
CA TYR A 294 -6.52 5.46 16.19
C TYR A 294 -5.84 6.81 15.91
N ILE A 295 -5.11 7.34 16.90
CA ILE A 295 -4.40 8.62 16.78
C ILE A 295 -3.23 8.50 15.79
N GLY A 296 -2.51 7.37 15.77
CA GLY A 296 -1.44 7.13 14.81
C GLY A 296 -1.95 7.12 13.36
N LEU A 297 -3.06 6.43 13.08
CA LEU A 297 -3.65 6.36 11.74
C LEU A 297 -4.23 7.70 11.28
N ILE A 298 -4.86 8.47 12.18
CA ILE A 298 -5.27 9.86 11.88
C ILE A 298 -4.04 10.71 11.55
N SER A 299 -2.94 10.52 12.28
CA SER A 299 -1.70 11.25 12.04
C SER A 299 -1.11 10.90 10.68
N VAL A 300 -1.13 9.62 10.26
CA VAL A 300 -0.75 9.21 8.90
C VAL A 300 -1.58 9.94 7.85
N LEU A 301 -2.91 9.99 8.05
CA LEU A 301 -3.83 10.64 7.12
C LEU A 301 -3.56 12.16 7.00
N ILE A 302 -3.46 12.86 8.12
CA ILE A 302 -3.18 14.31 8.14
C ILE A 302 -1.82 14.61 7.50
N LEU A 303 -0.79 13.83 7.80
CA LEU A 303 0.53 14.02 7.20
C LEU A 303 0.52 13.74 5.70
N SER A 304 -0.31 12.80 5.23
CA SER A 304 -0.49 12.57 3.80
C SER A 304 -1.14 13.76 3.10
N PHE A 305 -2.12 14.41 3.73
CA PHE A 305 -2.71 15.65 3.22
C PHE A 305 -1.66 16.75 3.14
N GLY A 306 -0.81 16.88 4.16
CA GLY A 306 0.31 17.83 4.12
C GLY A 306 1.26 17.56 2.96
N MET A 307 1.62 16.29 2.75
CA MET A 307 2.48 15.87 1.64
C MET A 307 1.86 16.21 0.27
N TYR A 308 0.58 15.93 0.05
CA TYR A 308 -0.10 16.25 -1.21
C TYR A 308 -0.35 17.75 -1.39
N ALA A 309 -0.62 18.49 -0.32
CA ALA A 309 -0.76 19.94 -0.36
C ALA A 309 0.54 20.67 -0.76
N LEU A 310 1.72 20.06 -0.55
CA LEU A 310 2.99 20.60 -1.05
C LEU A 310 3.14 20.51 -2.57
N THR A 311 2.30 19.72 -3.25
CA THR A 311 2.44 19.44 -4.67
C THR A 311 1.70 20.40 -5.60
N GLY A 312 0.87 21.31 -5.07
CA GLY A 312 0.14 22.26 -5.91
C GLY A 312 -1.15 21.71 -6.53
N LEU A 313 -1.14 20.44 -6.93
CA LEU A 313 -2.00 19.94 -8.01
C LEU A 313 -2.63 18.56 -7.77
N TYR A 314 -2.20 17.81 -6.76
CA TYR A 314 -2.73 16.46 -6.50
C TYR A 314 -3.89 16.50 -5.51
N SER A 315 -5.12 16.47 -6.02
CA SER A 315 -6.29 16.08 -5.23
C SER A 315 -6.45 14.56 -5.19
N HIS A 316 -7.19 14.07 -4.20
CA HIS A 316 -7.66 12.70 -4.21
C HIS A 316 -8.74 12.53 -5.29
N SER A 317 -8.70 11.41 -6.02
CA SER A 317 -9.76 11.01 -6.96
C SER A 317 -10.00 9.53 -6.86
N ALA A 318 -11.25 9.07 -6.99
CA ALA A 318 -11.54 7.64 -7.07
C ALA A 318 -11.03 6.98 -8.36
N PHE A 319 -10.72 7.76 -9.41
CA PHE A 319 -10.35 7.27 -10.73
C PHE A 319 -8.92 7.68 -11.12
N ASN A 320 -8.36 6.94 -12.08
CA ASN A 320 -7.09 7.24 -12.73
C ASN A 320 -5.91 7.40 -11.74
N LEU A 321 -4.94 8.24 -12.13
CA LEU A 321 -3.73 8.56 -11.38
C LEU A 321 -4.02 9.07 -9.96
N GLY A 322 -5.16 9.74 -9.74
CA GLY A 322 -5.53 10.29 -8.43
C GLY A 322 -5.85 9.20 -7.41
N ASN A 323 -6.21 8.00 -7.84
CA ASN A 323 -6.58 6.92 -6.94
C ASN A 323 -5.45 6.46 -6.03
N ARG A 324 -4.21 6.56 -6.49
CA ARG A 324 -3.02 6.17 -5.74
C ARG A 324 -2.78 7.01 -4.46
N SER A 325 -3.37 8.21 -4.36
CA SER A 325 -3.24 9.06 -3.18
C SER A 325 -4.17 8.64 -2.03
N THR A 326 -5.17 7.81 -2.31
CA THR A 326 -6.14 7.34 -1.32
C THR A 326 -5.56 6.31 -0.36
N VAL A 327 -4.37 5.76 -0.65
CA VAL A 327 -3.77 4.65 0.11
C VAL A 327 -3.66 4.91 1.61
N TYR A 328 -3.30 6.14 2.00
CA TYR A 328 -3.20 6.53 3.39
C TYR A 328 -4.55 6.49 4.10
N GLY A 329 -5.59 6.94 3.40
CA GLY A 329 -6.96 6.93 3.90
C GLY A 329 -7.58 5.55 3.92
N SER A 330 -7.29 4.69 2.94
CA SER A 330 -7.73 3.30 2.94
C SER A 330 -7.23 2.51 4.15
N LEU A 331 -6.02 2.82 4.68
CA LEU A 331 -5.54 2.21 5.92
C LEU A 331 -6.46 2.56 7.10
N PHE A 332 -6.84 3.84 7.20
CA PHE A 332 -7.74 4.31 8.25
C PHE A 332 -9.15 3.73 8.06
N ILE A 333 -9.67 3.69 6.83
CA ILE A 333 -10.98 3.10 6.52
C ILE A 333 -10.99 1.61 6.86
N ALA A 334 -9.98 0.84 6.45
CA ALA A 334 -9.88 -0.58 6.77
C ALA A 334 -9.89 -0.82 8.30
N PHE A 335 -9.17 0.02 9.05
CA PHE A 335 -9.21 0.00 10.51
C PHE A 335 -10.62 0.29 11.05
N LEU A 336 -11.32 1.32 10.58
CA LEU A 336 -12.66 1.67 11.05
C LEU A 336 -13.68 0.57 10.72
N LEU A 337 -13.69 0.08 9.48
CA LEU A 337 -14.59 -0.98 9.03
C LEU A 337 -14.48 -2.21 9.92
N VAL A 338 -13.25 -2.67 10.19
CA VAL A 338 -13.02 -3.84 11.03
C VAL A 338 -13.28 -3.56 12.50
N THR A 339 -13.08 -2.33 12.96
CA THR A 339 -13.37 -1.97 14.36
C THR A 339 -14.87 -1.98 14.64
N PHE A 340 -15.67 -1.46 13.71
CA PHE A 340 -17.13 -1.33 13.88
C PHE A 340 -17.93 -2.52 13.34
N LEU A 341 -17.28 -3.51 12.73
CA LEU A 341 -17.95 -4.73 12.29
C LEU A 341 -18.53 -5.48 13.50
N PRO A 342 -19.85 -5.76 13.54
CA PRO A 342 -20.47 -6.52 14.62
C PRO A 342 -19.92 -7.95 14.68
N ALA A 343 -20.03 -8.59 15.85
CA ALA A 343 -19.56 -9.94 16.11
C ALA A 343 -20.48 -10.99 15.48
#